data_AF-A0A357M2U5-F1
#
_entry.id   AF-A0A357M2U5-F1
#
_cell.length_a   1.000
_cell.length_b   1.000
_cell.length_c   1.000
_cell.angle_alpha   90.00
_cell.angle_beta   90.00
_cell.angle_gamma   90.00
#
_symmetry.space_group_name_H-M   'P 1'
#
loop_
_entity.id
_entity.type
_entity.pdbx_description
1 polymer ?
#
loop_
_entity_poly.entity_id
_entity_poly.type
_entity_poly.pdbx_seq_one_letter_code
_entity_poly.pdbx_strand_id
1 'polypeptide(L)'
;MPLPERLFFCIQDFGWNDYILLKEEIRQKYKHHLDFLSSLPLYRETEEHIFVHAGINPLIEDWKRQVPYDFIWIREPFYTNPVVSTNKTVIFGHTSTMDLHDSEEIWFSPQGDKIGVDGGCTYGQHLNCLEISGGEYITHFVRNGEKP
;
A
#
# COMPACT_ATOMS: atom_id res chain seq x y z
N MET A 1 14.06 -9.04 -48.93
CA MET A 1 13.19 -8.42 -47.91
C MET A 1 13.97 -8.38 -46.61
N PRO A 2 14.30 -7.22 -46.05
CA PRO A 2 14.93 -7.15 -44.74
C PRO A 2 13.87 -7.26 -43.63
N LEU A 3 14.24 -7.91 -42.53
CA LEU A 3 13.44 -8.10 -41.32
C LEU A 3 13.21 -6.76 -40.57
N PRO A 4 12.14 -6.63 -39.77
CA PRO A 4 11.84 -5.39 -39.06
C PRO A 4 12.92 -5.10 -38.01
N GLU A 5 13.36 -3.85 -37.97
CA GLU A 5 14.26 -3.31 -36.96
C GLU A 5 13.67 -3.56 -35.56
N ARG A 6 14.44 -4.25 -34.71
CA ARG A 6 14.15 -4.35 -33.29
C ARG A 6 14.16 -2.92 -32.73
N LEU A 7 13.03 -2.51 -32.14
CA LEU A 7 12.94 -1.35 -31.25
C LEU A 7 13.91 -1.55 -30.08
N PHE A 8 15.16 -1.17 -30.28
CA PHE A 8 16.07 -0.79 -29.21
C PHE A 8 15.55 0.55 -28.69
N PHE A 9 14.76 0.53 -27.62
CA PHE A 9 14.60 1.70 -26.76
C PHE A 9 15.96 1.97 -26.12
N CYS A 10 16.77 2.72 -26.83
CA CYS A 10 18.04 3.26 -26.34
C CYS A 10 17.67 4.26 -25.24
N ILE A 11 17.95 3.93 -23.98
CA ILE A 11 17.96 4.88 -22.87
C ILE A 11 19.15 5.81 -23.14
N GLN A 12 18.96 6.81 -23.98
CA GLN A 12 19.88 7.94 -24.12
C GLN A 12 19.47 8.99 -23.10
N ASP A 13 20.41 9.34 -22.21
CA ASP A 13 20.48 10.53 -21.38
C ASP A 13 19.14 11.14 -20.95
N PHE A 14 18.46 10.48 -20.00
CA PHE A 14 17.31 11.09 -19.31
C PHE A 14 17.83 12.27 -18.47
N GLY A 15 17.84 13.47 -19.06
CA GLY A 15 18.39 14.67 -18.45
C GLY A 15 17.38 15.40 -17.58
N TRP A 16 17.85 16.41 -16.85
CA TRP A 16 16.99 17.31 -16.07
C TRP A 16 15.90 17.98 -16.92
N ASN A 17 16.20 18.32 -18.17
CA ASN A 17 15.22 18.93 -19.09
C ASN A 17 14.10 17.95 -19.46
N ASP A 18 14.43 16.69 -19.76
CA ASP A 18 13.44 15.66 -20.08
C ASP A 18 12.54 15.37 -18.89
N TYR A 19 13.11 15.36 -17.68
CA TYR A 19 12.32 15.28 -16.44
C TYR A 19 11.32 16.43 -16.32
N ILE A 20 11.75 17.68 -16.55
CA ILE A 20 10.86 18.84 -16.45
C ILE A 20 9.74 18.77 -17.50
N LEU A 21 10.08 18.43 -18.74
CA LEU A 21 9.11 18.29 -19.83
C LEU A 21 8.09 17.19 -19.53
N LEU A 22 8.55 15.99 -19.14
CA LEU A 22 7.66 14.88 -18.81
C LEU A 22 6.78 15.18 -17.60
N LYS A 23 7.34 15.83 -16.56
CA LYS A 23 6.57 16.24 -15.39
C LYS A 23 5.44 17.19 -15.76
N GLU A 24 5.72 18.14 -16.65
CA GLU A 24 4.71 19.08 -17.12
C GLU A 24 3.66 18.37 -18.00
N GLU A 25 4.09 17.48 -18.89
CA GLU A 25 3.18 16.68 -19.71
C GLU A 25 2.25 15.82 -18.84
N ILE A 26 2.79 15.15 -17.81
CA ILE A 26 1.99 14.36 -16.86
C ILE A 26 0.99 15.25 -16.14
N ARG A 27 1.41 16.42 -15.66
CA ARG A 27 0.52 17.36 -14.96
C ARG A 27 -0.62 17.85 -15.82
N GLN A 28 -0.37 18.10 -17.10
CA GLN A 28 -1.40 18.58 -18.01
C GLN A 28 -2.32 17.44 -18.45
N LYS A 29 -1.76 16.33 -18.93
CA LYS A 29 -2.51 15.21 -19.51
C LYS A 29 -3.26 14.38 -18.47
N TYR A 30 -2.66 14.22 -17.29
CA TYR A 30 -3.18 13.38 -16.21
C TYR A 30 -3.55 14.18 -14.96
N LYS A 31 -3.87 15.47 -15.11
CA LYS A 31 -4.29 16.34 -14.01
C LYS A 31 -5.38 15.68 -13.14
N HIS A 32 -6.37 15.07 -13.77
CA HIS A 32 -7.48 14.40 -13.07
C HIS A 32 -7.03 13.24 -12.18
N HIS A 33 -5.98 12.48 -12.58
CA HIS A 33 -5.38 11.46 -11.72
C HIS A 33 -4.64 12.10 -10.54
N LEU A 34 -3.89 13.18 -10.77
CA LEU A 34 -3.19 13.89 -9.69
C LEU A 34 -4.15 14.50 -8.68
N ASP A 35 -5.24 15.11 -9.16
CA ASP A 35 -6.29 15.68 -8.32
C ASP A 35 -6.96 14.57 -7.48
N PHE A 36 -7.28 13.43 -8.11
CA PHE A 36 -7.82 12.26 -7.41
C PHE A 36 -6.87 11.77 -6.31
N LEU A 37 -5.62 11.47 -6.65
CA LEU A 37 -4.61 10.98 -5.69
C LEU A 37 -4.39 11.97 -4.54
N SER A 38 -4.35 13.27 -4.83
CA SER A 38 -4.16 14.32 -3.82
C SER A 38 -5.37 14.51 -2.91
N SER A 39 -6.56 14.07 -3.34
CA SER A 39 -7.80 14.14 -2.55
C SER A 39 -8.01 12.95 -1.62
N LEU A 40 -7.24 11.86 -1.80
CA LEU A 40 -7.38 10.67 -0.98
C LEU A 40 -6.89 10.95 0.44
N PRO A 41 -7.66 10.55 1.48
CA PRO A 41 -7.21 10.70 2.84
C PRO A 41 -6.09 9.70 3.15
N LEU A 42 -5.23 10.03 4.11
CA LEU A 42 -4.14 9.17 4.55
C LEU A 42 -4.63 7.90 5.28
N TYR A 43 -5.85 7.95 5.81
CA TYR A 43 -6.51 6.83 6.48
C TYR A 43 -8.03 6.95 6.37
N ARG A 44 -8.73 5.86 6.64
CA ARG A 44 -10.17 5.82 6.89
C ARG A 44 -10.42 5.17 8.24
N GLU A 45 -11.39 5.68 8.99
CA GLU A 45 -11.73 5.21 10.33
C GLU A 45 -13.22 4.88 10.39
N THR A 46 -13.55 3.69 10.91
CA THR A 46 -14.91 3.26 11.24
C THR A 46 -15.05 3.16 12.75
N GLU A 47 -16.15 2.60 13.26
CA GLU A 47 -16.31 2.36 14.70
C GLU A 47 -15.31 1.34 15.24
N GLU A 48 -14.96 0.32 14.45
CA GLU A 48 -14.15 -0.83 14.88
C GLU A 48 -12.77 -0.90 14.22
N HIS A 49 -12.56 -0.22 13.08
CA HIS A 49 -11.38 -0.40 12.23
C HIS A 49 -10.73 0.92 11.84
N ILE A 50 -9.43 0.86 11.59
CA ILE A 50 -8.66 1.91 10.92
C ILE A 50 -7.97 1.30 9.69
N PHE A 51 -8.20 1.89 8.53
CA PHE A 51 -7.54 1.52 7.27
C PHE A 51 -6.46 2.56 6.96
N VAL A 52 -5.21 2.13 6.86
CA VAL A 52 -4.05 3.00 6.62
C VAL A 52 -3.09 2.32 5.65
N HIS A 53 -2.34 3.08 4.85
CA HIS A 53 -1.43 2.46 3.88
C HIS A 53 -0.32 1.64 4.55
N ALA A 54 0.44 2.26 5.47
CA ALA A 54 1.58 1.60 6.11
C ALA A 54 1.38 1.33 7.60
N GLY A 55 0.89 2.29 8.37
CA GLY A 55 0.66 2.06 9.80
C GLY A 55 0.46 3.30 10.66
N ILE A 56 0.36 3.05 11.95
CA ILE A 56 0.25 4.05 13.01
C ILE A 56 1.50 4.00 13.87
N ASN A 57 2.06 5.16 14.20
CA ASN A 57 3.22 5.23 15.06
C ASN A 57 2.82 4.90 16.52
N PRO A 58 3.33 3.80 17.11
CA PRO A 58 2.91 3.35 18.45
C PRO A 58 3.41 4.27 19.57
N LEU A 59 4.35 5.18 19.28
CA LEU A 59 4.89 6.12 20.26
C LEU A 59 4.05 7.40 20.38
N ILE A 60 3.02 7.56 19.55
CA ILE A 60 2.16 8.75 19.52
C ILE A 60 0.83 8.43 20.19
N GLU A 61 0.55 9.09 21.31
CA GLU A 61 -0.69 8.90 22.10
C GLU A 61 -1.95 9.19 21.28
N ASP A 62 -1.95 10.33 20.58
CA ASP A 62 -3.00 10.67 19.60
C ASP A 62 -2.46 10.41 18.20
N TRP A 63 -2.65 9.19 17.72
CA TRP A 63 -2.14 8.73 16.42
C TRP A 63 -2.56 9.63 15.25
N LYS A 64 -3.67 10.37 15.35
CA LYS A 64 -4.12 11.28 14.30
C LYS A 64 -3.17 12.47 14.10
N ARG A 65 -2.30 12.73 15.08
CA ARG A 65 -1.30 13.81 15.06
C ARG A 65 0.08 13.34 14.63
N GLN A 66 0.24 12.05 14.29
CA GLN A 66 1.50 11.56 13.72
C GLN A 66 1.80 12.27 12.39
N VAL A 67 3.06 12.26 11.98
CA VAL A 67 3.47 12.90 10.73
C VAL A 67 2.88 12.16 9.52
N PRO A 68 2.50 12.87 8.44
CA PRO A 68 2.00 12.27 7.19
C PRO A 68 2.87 11.14 6.65
N TYR A 69 4.19 11.26 6.84
CA TYR A 69 5.16 10.26 6.42
C TYR A 69 4.90 8.88 7.03
N ASP A 70 4.54 8.80 8.32
CA ASP A 70 4.35 7.52 9.00
C ASP A 70 3.12 6.78 8.48
N PHE A 71 2.04 7.49 8.12
CA PHE A 71 0.87 6.85 7.50
C PHE A 71 1.22 6.11 6.20
N ILE A 72 2.27 6.55 5.49
CA ILE A 72 2.64 6.05 4.16
C ILE A 72 3.88 5.12 4.21
N TRP A 73 4.78 5.29 5.18
CA TRP A 73 6.11 4.67 5.12
C TRP A 73 6.58 3.98 6.40
N ILE A 74 5.82 4.01 7.51
CA ILE A 74 6.24 3.31 8.72
C ILE A 74 6.30 1.79 8.50
N ARG A 75 7.27 1.13 9.12
CA ARG A 75 7.51 -0.32 8.98
C ARG A 75 7.71 -0.95 10.36
N GLU A 76 8.94 -1.37 10.66
CA GLU A 76 9.31 -2.15 11.83
C GLU A 76 8.78 -1.59 13.15
N PRO A 77 8.85 -0.27 13.43
CA PRO A 77 8.29 0.26 14.65
C PRO A 77 6.79 -0.05 14.82
N PHE A 78 6.02 -0.05 13.74
CA PHE A 78 4.58 -0.30 13.78
C PHE A 78 4.23 -1.78 13.89
N TYR A 79 4.78 -2.64 13.03
CA TYR A 79 4.36 -4.05 13.02
C TYR A 79 4.94 -4.88 14.17
N THR A 80 6.04 -4.43 14.81
CA THR A 80 6.65 -5.14 15.95
C THR A 80 6.14 -4.70 17.33
N ASN A 81 5.43 -3.56 17.42
CA ASN A 81 4.93 -3.03 18.70
C ASN A 81 3.40 -2.95 18.72
N PRO A 82 2.76 -3.14 19.88
CA PRO A 82 1.31 -3.00 20.00
C PRO A 82 0.86 -1.55 19.76
N VAL A 83 -0.28 -1.39 19.10
CA VAL A 83 -0.94 -0.08 18.97
C VAL A 83 -1.85 0.12 20.18
N VAL A 84 -1.43 0.98 21.11
CA VAL A 84 -2.18 1.25 22.36
C VAL A 84 -2.95 2.57 22.34
N SER A 85 -2.78 3.37 21.29
CA SER A 85 -3.44 4.67 21.09
C SER A 85 -4.91 4.54 20.67
N THR A 86 -5.41 3.33 20.45
CA THR A 86 -6.78 3.03 20.07
C THR A 86 -7.13 1.57 20.38
N ASN A 87 -8.41 1.26 20.54
CA ASN A 87 -8.91 -0.12 20.69
C ASN A 87 -9.39 -0.72 19.36
N LYS A 88 -9.21 0.00 18.24
CA LYS A 88 -9.62 -0.43 16.91
C LYS A 88 -8.56 -1.29 16.26
N THR A 89 -8.97 -2.28 15.47
CA THR A 89 -8.03 -3.07 14.67
C THR A 89 -7.53 -2.24 13.48
N VAL A 90 -6.21 -2.21 13.28
CA VAL A 90 -5.57 -1.46 12.19
C VAL A 90 -5.31 -2.38 10.99
N ILE A 91 -5.97 -2.12 9.87
CA ILE A 91 -5.74 -2.79 8.60
C ILE A 91 -4.72 -2.00 7.78
N PHE A 92 -3.66 -2.68 7.33
CA PHE A 92 -2.54 -2.04 6.65
C PHE A 92 -1.95 -2.89 5.51
N GLY A 93 -1.21 -2.25 4.61
CA GLY A 93 -0.38 -2.90 3.60
C GLY A 93 1.08 -2.44 3.71
N HIS A 94 1.74 -2.15 2.58
CA HIS A 94 3.08 -1.55 2.50
C HIS A 94 4.25 -2.45 2.92
N THR A 95 4.14 -3.08 4.10
CA THR A 95 5.01 -4.17 4.53
C THR A 95 4.35 -5.47 4.08
N SER A 96 5.06 -6.25 3.26
CA SER A 96 4.47 -7.45 2.69
C SER A 96 4.22 -8.49 3.79
N THR A 97 3.19 -9.32 3.63
CA THR A 97 2.94 -10.45 4.53
C THR A 97 4.12 -11.42 4.53
N MET A 98 4.84 -11.49 3.42
CA MET A 98 6.07 -12.25 3.32
C MET A 98 7.14 -11.77 4.32
N ASP A 99 7.30 -10.45 4.50
CA ASP A 99 8.18 -9.88 5.53
C ASP A 99 7.64 -10.05 6.97
N LEU A 100 6.33 -10.26 7.13
CA LEU A 100 5.66 -10.31 8.44
C LEU A 100 5.64 -11.72 9.04
N HIS A 101 5.42 -12.75 8.21
CA HIS A 101 5.22 -14.12 8.70
C HIS A 101 5.61 -15.22 7.69
N ASP A 102 6.47 -14.88 6.73
CA ASP A 102 6.95 -15.81 5.70
C ASP A 102 5.84 -16.47 4.85
N SER A 103 4.74 -15.76 4.58
CA SER A 103 3.60 -16.26 3.80
C SER A 103 2.91 -15.14 3.02
N GLU A 104 2.33 -15.48 1.85
CA GLU A 104 1.51 -14.58 1.03
C GLU A 104 0.09 -14.36 1.58
N GLU A 105 -0.32 -15.13 2.59
CA GLU A 105 -1.64 -15.03 3.20
C GLU A 105 -1.78 -13.78 4.08
N ILE A 106 -3.01 -13.31 4.26
CA ILE A 106 -3.32 -12.19 5.17
C ILE A 106 -2.75 -12.49 6.55
N TRP A 107 -1.98 -11.54 7.07
CA TRP A 107 -1.37 -11.64 8.38
C TRP A 107 -2.31 -11.09 9.46
N PHE A 108 -2.64 -11.91 10.46
CA PHE A 108 -3.34 -11.46 11.66
C PHE A 108 -2.33 -11.34 12.80
N SER A 109 -2.19 -10.14 13.35
CA SER A 109 -1.33 -9.91 14.51
C SER A 109 -1.72 -10.84 15.66
N PRO A 110 -0.76 -11.52 16.31
CA PRO A 110 -1.06 -12.33 17.49
C PRO A 110 -1.65 -11.53 18.66
N GLN A 111 -1.50 -10.21 18.65
CA GLN A 111 -2.10 -9.31 19.65
C GLN A 111 -3.53 -8.88 19.29
N GLY A 112 -4.03 -9.20 18.08
CA GLY A 112 -5.38 -8.86 17.62
C GLY A 112 -5.58 -7.38 17.23
N ASP A 113 -4.52 -6.58 17.24
CA ASP A 113 -4.57 -5.13 17.04
C ASP A 113 -4.30 -4.70 15.58
N LYS A 114 -3.77 -5.60 14.74
CA LYS A 114 -3.37 -5.31 13.36
C LYS A 114 -3.71 -6.46 12.41
N ILE A 115 -4.03 -6.12 11.15
CA ILE A 115 -4.20 -7.08 10.06
C ILE A 115 -3.44 -6.56 8.83
N GLY A 116 -2.46 -7.33 8.35
CA GLY A 116 -1.65 -7.03 7.17
C GLY A 116 -2.22 -7.71 5.93
N VAL A 117 -2.54 -6.92 4.89
CA VAL A 117 -3.19 -7.43 3.66
C VAL A 117 -2.29 -7.39 2.42
N ASP A 118 -1.06 -6.88 2.52
CA ASP A 118 -0.16 -6.80 1.37
C ASP A 118 0.49 -8.15 1.05
N GLY A 119 -0.17 -8.95 0.23
CA GLY A 119 0.30 -10.27 -0.20
C GLY A 119 1.46 -10.25 -1.18
N GLY A 120 2.07 -9.09 -1.49
CA GLY A 120 3.23 -9.00 -2.38
C GLY A 120 2.90 -9.16 -3.87
N CYS A 121 1.66 -8.83 -4.30
CA CYS A 121 1.20 -8.97 -5.69
C CYS A 121 2.17 -8.39 -6.73
N THR A 122 2.87 -7.30 -6.41
CA THR A 122 3.88 -6.66 -7.30
C THR A 122 5.07 -7.56 -7.62
N TYR A 123 5.32 -8.57 -6.77
CA TYR A 123 6.37 -9.58 -6.92
C TYR A 123 5.83 -10.92 -7.46
N GLY A 124 4.59 -10.95 -7.95
CA GLY A 124 3.95 -12.15 -8.49
C GLY A 124 3.29 -13.05 -7.45
N GLN A 125 3.18 -12.58 -6.20
CA GLN A 125 2.46 -13.26 -5.13
C GLN A 125 0.96 -12.91 -5.14
N HIS A 126 0.28 -12.93 -4.00
CA HIS A 126 -1.16 -12.75 -3.90
C HIS A 126 -1.57 -11.27 -3.95
N LEU A 127 -2.67 -10.99 -4.65
CA LEU A 127 -3.50 -9.82 -4.37
C LEU A 127 -4.58 -10.25 -3.38
N ASN A 128 -4.38 -9.94 -2.10
CA ASN A 128 -5.32 -10.30 -1.04
C ASN A 128 -6.47 -9.29 -0.95
N CYS A 129 -7.62 -9.77 -0.50
CA CYS A 129 -8.77 -8.97 -0.10
C CYS A 129 -9.30 -9.50 1.24
N LEU A 130 -9.45 -8.58 2.20
CA LEU A 130 -10.11 -8.84 3.48
C LEU A 130 -11.56 -8.36 3.39
N GLU A 131 -12.49 -9.29 3.42
CA GLU A 131 -13.91 -8.99 3.59
C GLU A 131 -14.25 -8.93 5.09
N ILE A 132 -14.95 -7.87 5.48
CA ILE A 132 -15.40 -7.64 6.85
C ILE A 132 -16.92 -7.58 6.83
N SER A 133 -17.57 -8.59 7.42
CA SER A 133 -19.04 -8.72 7.40
C SER A 133 -19.53 -9.32 8.70
N GLY A 134 -20.46 -8.65 9.39
CA GLY A 134 -21.06 -9.17 10.63
C GLY A 134 -20.08 -9.43 11.78
N GLY A 135 -18.93 -8.75 11.80
CA GLY A 135 -17.86 -8.99 12.79
C GLY A 135 -16.94 -10.16 12.45
N GLU A 136 -17.14 -10.81 11.31
CA GLU A 136 -16.27 -11.88 10.80
C GLU A 136 -15.29 -11.35 9.75
N TYR A 137 -14.14 -12.02 9.67
CA TYR A 137 -13.11 -11.78 8.67
C TYR A 137 -13.07 -12.95 7.69
N ILE A 138 -13.30 -12.66 6.41
CA ILE A 138 -13.19 -13.63 5.33
C ILE A 138 -12.05 -13.20 4.41
N THR A 139 -11.15 -14.12 4.10
CA THR A 139 -9.95 -13.85 3.29
C THR A 139 -10.13 -14.35 1.87
N HIS A 140 -9.89 -13.49 0.89
CA HIS A 140 -9.89 -13.82 -0.54
C HIS A 140 -8.53 -13.48 -1.14
N PHE A 141 -8.14 -14.16 -2.23
CA PHE A 141 -6.95 -13.79 -2.98
C PHE A 141 -7.05 -14.19 -4.45
N VAL A 142 -6.28 -13.51 -5.30
CA VAL A 142 -6.02 -13.92 -6.68
C VAL A 142 -4.51 -13.91 -6.94
N ARG A 143 -4.04 -14.75 -7.85
CA ARG A 143 -2.63 -14.76 -8.29
C ARG A 143 -2.47 -14.02 -9.60
N ASN A 144 -1.25 -13.55 -9.86
CA ASN A 144 -0.93 -12.92 -11.12
C ASN A 144 -1.22 -13.86 -12.31
N GLY A 145 -2.06 -13.41 -13.24
CA GLY A 145 -2.47 -14.18 -14.43
C GLY A 145 -3.70 -15.06 -14.23
N GLU A 146 -4.25 -15.17 -13.03
CA GLU A 146 -5.54 -15.81 -12.79
C GLU A 146 -6.69 -14.83 -13.06
N LYS A 147 -7.79 -15.32 -13.65
CA LYS A 147 -9.01 -14.53 -13.79
C LYS A 147 -9.79 -14.58 -12.46
N PRO A 148 -10.39 -13.46 -12.01
CA PRO A 148 -11.27 -13.44 -10.85
C PRO A 148 -12.46 -14.40 -10.98
#